data_AF-A0A6B1ICW6-F1
#
_entry.id   AF-A0A6B1ICW6-F1
#
_cell.length_a   1.000
_cell.length_b   1.000
_cell.length_c   1.000
_cell.angle_alpha   90.00
_cell.angle_beta   90.00
_cell.angle_gamma   90.00
#
_symmetry.space_group_name_H-M   'P 1'
#
loop_
_entity.id
_entity.type
_entity.pdbx_description
1 polymer ?
#
loop_
_entity_poly.entity_id
_entity_poly.type
_entity_poly.pdbx_seq_one_letter_code
_entity_poly.pdbx_strand_id
1 'polypeptide(L)'
;MRSLNAMFSRALPNSRRTARLSSSPTASPLCAWPITYSFCSRESLSSRGVMSNSWPKMAGTRRCSIRRRSSIGKGTSHDLVDTRKREGIMPNPTTNADNLPSIPLTEELRYLFDTRGWVLIPGVLSESEIQEMREFCYQLKQEPKSIPEHHRYSIGGPLETLTDHPVVLGFMHEFLASAYANENCYGFRLESTFLTIRANGHDAFQPHGGRGMLNFPGNSHTYHLHYDKAHSGLTRVVWELNPVQKGCGGTMFLTGSHKGAFPAPKSTEDRNSPLWEDYTCPAGSVLIFTEAITHTGAKWTDETVDRIAIFNCYNTVGNKWHQWEPHPQHLEEMPFKRQTLFRPVHCQDNAPTLDAV
;
A
#
# COMPACT_ATOMS: atom_id res chain seq x y z
N MET A 1 -47.51 -1.39 -55.40
CA MET A 1 -47.71 -0.56 -54.20
C MET A 1 -49.08 -0.89 -53.61
N ARG A 2 -49.14 -1.59 -52.47
CA ARG A 2 -50.37 -2.07 -51.83
C ARG A 2 -50.49 -1.48 -50.41
N SER A 3 -51.46 -0.57 -50.25
CA SER A 3 -52.65 -0.67 -49.38
C SER A 3 -52.57 -1.24 -47.94
N LEU A 4 -52.87 -0.33 -47.00
CA LEU A 4 -53.86 -0.36 -45.89
C LEU A 4 -53.66 -1.16 -44.59
N ASN A 5 -53.94 -0.41 -43.51
CA ASN A 5 -54.29 -0.77 -42.13
C ASN A 5 -55.49 -1.73 -42.01
N ALA A 6 -55.50 -2.55 -40.94
CA ALA A 6 -56.64 -2.70 -40.01
C ALA A 6 -56.29 -3.55 -38.77
N MET A 7 -56.85 -3.16 -37.62
CA MET A 7 -56.87 -3.83 -36.31
C MET A 7 -57.59 -5.19 -36.33
N PHE A 8 -57.28 -6.08 -35.37
CA PHE A 8 -58.27 -6.67 -34.42
C PHE A 8 -57.60 -7.49 -33.30
N SER A 9 -58.28 -7.54 -32.17
CA SER A 9 -57.90 -8.13 -30.88
C SER A 9 -58.51 -9.53 -30.69
N ARG A 10 -57.79 -10.48 -30.06
CA ARG A 10 -58.22 -11.37 -28.94
C ARG A 10 -57.49 -12.73 -28.86
N ALA A 11 -57.32 -13.13 -27.59
CA ALA A 11 -57.35 -14.48 -27.02
C ALA A 11 -56.05 -15.32 -26.90
N LEU A 12 -55.76 -15.63 -25.63
CA LEU A 12 -54.83 -16.61 -25.07
C LEU A 12 -55.09 -18.04 -25.58
N PRO A 13 -54.10 -18.93 -25.41
CA PRO A 13 -54.36 -20.05 -24.51
C PRO A 13 -53.24 -20.36 -23.51
N ASN A 14 -53.69 -20.81 -22.34
CA ASN A 14 -52.93 -21.47 -21.27
C ASN A 14 -52.15 -22.69 -21.79
N SER A 15 -50.90 -22.83 -21.37
CA SER A 15 -50.29 -24.14 -21.15
C SER A 15 -49.42 -24.14 -19.90
N ARG A 16 -49.93 -24.81 -18.87
CA ARG A 16 -49.19 -25.22 -17.67
C ARG A 16 -47.98 -26.06 -18.09
N ARG A 17 -46.77 -25.69 -17.63
CA ARG A 17 -45.73 -26.68 -17.36
C ARG A 17 -45.06 -26.39 -16.02
N THR A 18 -44.97 -27.48 -15.29
CA THR A 18 -44.59 -27.66 -13.90
C THR A 18 -43.12 -27.39 -13.65
N ALA A 19 -42.84 -26.74 -12.52
CA ALA A 19 -41.53 -26.66 -11.91
C ALA A 19 -40.95 -28.06 -11.65
N ARG A 20 -39.67 -28.25 -12.00
CA ARG A 20 -38.80 -29.23 -11.37
C ARG A 20 -37.58 -28.49 -10.84
N LEU A 21 -37.56 -28.37 -9.51
CA LEU A 21 -36.36 -28.12 -8.72
C LEU A 21 -35.48 -29.37 -8.82
N SER A 22 -34.21 -29.18 -9.19
CA SER A 22 -33.14 -30.14 -8.93
C SER A 22 -32.00 -29.44 -8.21
N SER A 23 -31.50 -30.16 -7.22
CA SER A 23 -30.72 -29.77 -6.05
C SER A 23 -29.20 -29.76 -6.24
N SER A 24 -28.55 -28.74 -5.65
CA SER A 24 -27.27 -28.78 -4.87
C SER A 24 -25.94 -29.04 -5.61
N PRO A 25 -24.77 -28.86 -4.96
CA PRO A 25 -24.27 -27.70 -4.17
C PRO A 25 -22.81 -27.31 -4.53
N THR A 26 -22.35 -26.12 -4.13
CA THR A 26 -21.04 -25.87 -3.46
C THR A 26 -20.81 -24.36 -3.33
N ALA A 27 -21.03 -23.87 -2.11
CA ALA A 27 -20.59 -22.55 -1.68
C ALA A 27 -19.91 -22.74 -0.32
N SER A 28 -18.68 -22.23 -0.19
CA SER A 28 -17.93 -22.03 1.06
C SER A 28 -16.77 -21.06 0.78
N PRO A 29 -16.29 -20.28 1.77
CA PRO A 29 -17.10 -19.59 2.78
C PRO A 29 -16.67 -18.12 3.00
N LEU A 30 -17.65 -17.31 3.42
CA LEU A 30 -17.47 -16.03 4.09
C LEU A 30 -16.92 -16.27 5.50
N CYS A 31 -15.84 -15.57 5.86
CA CYS A 31 -15.27 -15.59 7.20
C CYS A 31 -15.95 -14.50 8.04
N ALA A 32 -16.96 -14.87 8.82
CA ALA A 32 -17.56 -14.03 9.85
C ALA A 32 -17.50 -14.79 11.18
N TRP A 33 -16.79 -14.22 12.16
CA TRP A 33 -16.74 -14.77 13.52
C TRP A 33 -17.69 -13.99 14.43
N PRO A 34 -18.44 -14.66 15.34
CA PRO A 34 -19.33 -14.00 16.28
C PRO A 34 -18.56 -13.49 17.50
N ILE A 35 -18.90 -12.28 17.95
CA ILE A 35 -18.57 -11.78 19.28
C ILE A 35 -19.65 -12.28 20.25
N THR A 36 -19.32 -13.25 21.09
CA THR A 36 -20.15 -13.59 22.25
C THR A 36 -19.71 -12.79 23.46
N TYR A 37 -20.54 -11.85 23.89
CA TYR A 37 -20.50 -11.33 25.25
C TYR A 37 -21.12 -12.37 26.18
N SER A 38 -20.38 -12.77 27.23
CA SER A 38 -20.96 -13.46 28.38
C SER A 38 -20.59 -12.68 29.64
N PHE A 39 -21.62 -12.22 30.36
CA PHE A 39 -21.49 -11.61 31.67
C PHE A 39 -22.14 -12.55 32.71
N CYS A 40 -21.37 -12.81 33.77
CA CYS A 40 -21.78 -13.10 35.15
C CYS A 40 -22.32 -14.50 35.51
N SER A 41 -21.59 -15.20 36.39
CA SER A 41 -22.16 -15.66 37.66
C SER A 41 -21.08 -15.82 38.73
N ARG A 42 -21.38 -15.31 39.92
CA ARG A 42 -20.64 -15.51 41.17
C ARG A 42 -20.66 -16.98 41.57
N GLU A 43 -19.58 -17.47 42.14
CA GLU A 43 -19.66 -18.38 43.30
C GLU A 43 -18.41 -18.27 44.17
N SER A 44 -18.68 -18.25 45.47
CA SER A 44 -17.76 -18.08 46.59
C SER A 44 -16.89 -19.31 46.81
N LEU A 45 -15.65 -19.11 47.26
CA LEU A 45 -15.01 -20.03 48.20
C LEU A 45 -14.05 -19.28 49.12
N SER A 46 -14.32 -19.45 50.41
CA SER A 46 -13.58 -18.93 51.54
C SER A 46 -12.27 -19.68 51.77
N SER A 47 -11.20 -18.98 52.11
CA SER A 47 -10.25 -19.48 53.11
C SER A 47 -9.53 -18.31 53.77
N ARG A 48 -9.59 -18.32 55.10
CA ARG A 48 -9.01 -17.35 56.03
C ARG A 48 -7.48 -17.43 56.00
N GLY A 49 -6.83 -16.28 55.95
CA GLY A 49 -5.41 -16.11 56.27
C GLY A 49 -5.24 -14.77 56.97
N VAL A 50 -5.20 -14.80 58.30
CA VAL A 50 -4.87 -13.66 59.18
C VAL A 50 -3.37 -13.37 59.04
N MET A 51 -2.95 -12.10 58.99
CA MET A 51 -1.86 -11.53 59.82
C MET A 51 -1.63 -10.02 59.54
N SER A 52 -1.94 -9.24 60.58
CA SER A 52 -1.32 -8.00 61.11
C SER A 52 -0.63 -6.97 60.20
N ASN A 53 -1.12 -5.73 60.35
CA ASN A 53 -0.42 -4.47 60.10
C ASN A 53 0.79 -4.28 61.04
N SER A 54 1.95 -3.92 60.48
CA SER A 54 2.94 -3.08 61.17
C SER A 54 3.91 -2.43 60.17
N TRP A 55 4.03 -1.11 60.25
CA TRP A 55 5.02 -0.30 59.53
C TRP A 55 6.36 -0.34 60.25
N PRO A 56 7.49 -0.27 59.53
CA PRO A 56 8.70 0.36 60.05
C PRO A 56 9.12 1.62 59.27
N LYS A 57 9.58 2.61 60.04
CA LYS A 57 10.09 3.92 59.61
C LYS A 57 11.51 3.84 59.01
N MET A 58 11.79 4.86 58.20
CA MET A 58 13.01 5.23 57.47
C MET A 58 14.38 5.01 58.16
N ALA A 59 15.39 4.72 57.34
CA ALA A 59 16.71 5.37 57.40
C ALA A 59 17.44 5.31 56.04
N GLY A 60 17.94 6.45 55.54
CA GLY A 60 19.16 6.47 54.70
C GLY A 60 19.06 6.88 53.22
N THR A 61 18.41 8.00 52.86
CA THR A 61 18.63 8.59 51.52
C THR A 61 19.90 9.44 51.50
N ARG A 62 20.96 8.97 50.82
CA ARG A 62 22.12 9.79 50.45
C ARG A 62 21.69 10.80 49.39
N ARG A 63 21.88 12.08 49.70
CA ARG A 63 21.53 13.24 48.88
C ARG A 63 22.65 13.45 47.84
N CYS A 64 22.39 13.11 46.57
CA CYS A 64 23.26 13.51 45.47
C CYS A 64 22.91 14.97 45.11
N SER A 65 23.85 15.89 45.35
CA SER A 65 23.68 17.32 45.06
C SER A 65 24.01 17.61 43.60
N ILE A 66 22.98 17.83 42.79
CA ILE A 66 23.14 18.41 41.45
C ILE A 66 23.45 19.90 41.63
N ARG A 67 24.72 20.28 41.43
CA ARG A 67 25.14 21.68 41.30
C ARG A 67 24.53 22.25 40.01
N ARG A 68 23.57 23.16 40.13
CA ARG A 68 23.20 24.07 39.03
C ARG A 68 24.36 25.06 38.82
N ARG A 69 25.02 25.00 37.67
CA ARG A 69 25.80 26.14 37.16
C ARG A 69 24.90 26.97 36.26
N SER A 70 24.62 28.20 36.67
CA SER A 70 24.08 29.25 35.81
C SER A 70 25.23 29.94 35.09
N SER A 71 25.30 29.81 33.77
CA SER A 71 26.07 30.72 32.91
C SER A 71 25.16 31.14 31.77
N ILE A 72 24.51 32.30 31.95
CA ILE A 72 23.78 33.00 30.90
C ILE A 72 24.84 33.62 29.98
N GLY A 73 25.09 32.97 28.84
CA GLY A 73 25.80 33.56 27.71
C GLY A 73 24.78 34.08 26.71
N LYS A 74 24.82 35.37 26.41
CA LYS A 74 24.06 35.98 25.32
C LYS A 74 24.60 35.45 23.99
N GLY A 75 23.82 34.62 23.30
CA GLY A 75 24.10 34.14 21.94
C GLY A 75 22.96 34.54 21.02
N THR A 76 23.29 35.27 19.97
CA THR A 76 22.43 35.75 18.89
C THR A 76 21.68 34.60 18.20
N SER A 77 20.39 34.79 17.95
CA SER A 77 19.57 33.90 17.14
C SER A 77 20.02 33.93 15.68
N HIS A 78 20.69 32.87 15.24
CA HIS A 78 20.63 32.30 13.88
C HIS A 78 21.76 31.29 13.76
N ASP A 79 21.56 30.09 14.30
CA ASP A 79 22.32 28.90 13.92
C ASP A 79 21.36 27.72 14.03
N LEU A 80 20.60 27.50 12.96
CA LEU A 80 19.94 26.22 12.72
C LEU A 80 21.05 25.18 12.60
N VAL A 81 21.11 24.27 13.56
CA VAL A 81 22.05 23.15 13.57
C VAL A 81 21.82 22.33 12.30
N ASP A 82 22.74 22.45 11.34
CA ASP A 82 22.84 21.54 10.20
C ASP A 82 23.17 20.14 10.73
N THR A 83 22.17 19.25 10.74
CA THR A 83 22.29 17.87 11.22
C THR A 83 22.78 16.89 10.13
N ARG A 84 23.39 17.37 9.04
CA ARG A 84 23.84 16.51 7.91
C ARG A 84 25.21 15.83 8.08
N LYS A 85 25.54 15.36 9.29
CA LYS A 85 26.54 14.28 9.44
C LYS A 85 25.95 13.17 10.31
N ARG A 86 25.21 12.28 9.63
CA ARG A 86 24.74 11.01 10.20
C ARG A 86 25.85 9.97 10.02
N GLU A 87 26.82 9.95 10.93
CA GLU A 87 27.69 8.78 11.07
C GLU A 87 26.83 7.61 11.58
N GLY A 88 26.68 6.55 10.79
CA GLY A 88 26.02 5.30 11.20
C GLY A 88 24.73 4.89 10.47
N ILE A 89 24.22 5.67 9.52
CA ILE A 89 23.18 5.17 8.58
C ILE A 89 23.89 4.69 7.33
N MET A 90 23.77 3.39 6.99
CA MET A 90 24.27 2.91 5.70
C MET A 90 23.56 3.68 4.58
N PRO A 91 24.31 4.24 3.61
CA PRO A 91 23.73 5.08 2.60
C PRO A 91 22.79 4.25 1.71
N ASN A 92 21.64 4.82 1.38
CA ASN A 92 20.77 4.32 0.33
C ASN A 92 21.55 4.29 -1.01
N PRO A 93 21.26 3.34 -1.92
CA PRO A 93 21.92 3.30 -3.21
C PRO A 93 21.65 4.57 -4.02
N THR A 94 22.68 5.06 -4.72
CA THR A 94 22.55 6.25 -5.55
C THR A 94 21.82 6.00 -6.87
N THR A 95 21.85 4.75 -7.33
CA THR A 95 21.27 4.30 -8.60
C THR A 95 20.38 3.07 -8.45
N ASN A 96 19.45 2.89 -9.38
CA ASN A 96 18.68 1.65 -9.51
C ASN A 96 19.52 0.54 -10.17
N ALA A 97 18.90 -0.61 -10.48
CA ALA A 97 19.60 -1.76 -11.04
C ALA A 97 20.03 -1.55 -12.51
N ASP A 98 19.46 -0.57 -13.20
CA ASP A 98 19.83 -0.16 -14.56
C ASP A 98 20.83 1.00 -14.58
N ASN A 99 21.42 1.33 -13.42
CA ASN A 99 22.35 2.45 -13.20
C ASN A 99 21.75 3.85 -13.41
N LEU A 100 20.42 3.98 -13.33
CA LEU A 100 19.75 5.28 -13.38
C LEU A 100 19.74 5.93 -11.99
N PRO A 101 20.03 7.23 -11.87
CA PRO A 101 20.08 7.90 -10.58
C PRO A 101 18.69 8.00 -9.94
N SER A 102 18.60 7.86 -8.62
CA SER A 102 17.33 8.08 -7.91
C SER A 102 16.81 9.51 -8.12
N ILE A 103 15.49 9.68 -8.28
CA ILE A 103 14.87 11.00 -8.39
C ILE A 103 14.30 11.39 -7.01
N PRO A 104 14.95 12.31 -6.26
CA PRO A 104 14.49 12.67 -4.92
C PRO A 104 13.15 13.42 -4.97
N LEU A 105 12.35 13.27 -3.93
CA LEU A 105 11.12 14.04 -3.78
C LEU A 105 11.43 15.51 -3.51
N THR A 106 10.65 16.39 -4.14
CA THR A 106 10.60 17.80 -3.76
C THR A 106 10.01 17.97 -2.36
N GLU A 107 10.23 19.14 -1.76
CA GLU A 107 9.67 19.48 -0.45
C GLU A 107 8.13 19.44 -0.49
N GLU A 108 7.52 19.89 -1.59
CA GLU A 108 6.07 19.89 -1.80
C GLU A 108 5.51 18.46 -1.88
N LEU A 109 6.13 17.57 -2.66
CA LEU A 109 5.68 16.19 -2.77
C LEU A 109 5.78 15.46 -1.43
N ARG A 110 6.86 15.71 -0.67
CA ARG A 110 7.05 15.15 0.67
C ARG A 110 5.97 15.64 1.63
N TYR A 111 5.69 16.95 1.63
CA TYR A 111 4.65 17.54 2.46
C TYR A 111 3.26 17.03 2.08
N LEU A 112 2.96 16.92 0.78
CA LEU A 112 1.69 16.42 0.27
C LEU A 112 1.50 14.94 0.66
N PHE A 113 2.50 14.09 0.48
CA PHE A 113 2.38 12.68 0.88
C PHE A 113 2.13 12.56 2.39
N ASP A 114 2.88 13.31 3.19
CA ASP A 114 2.73 13.24 4.64
C ASP A 114 1.34 13.70 5.13
N THR A 115 0.82 14.77 4.55
CA THR A 115 -0.48 15.35 4.96
C THR A 115 -1.66 14.60 4.37
N ARG A 116 -1.54 14.08 3.13
CA ARG A 116 -2.64 13.44 2.40
C ARG A 116 -2.66 11.92 2.52
N GLY A 117 -1.49 11.30 2.71
CA GLY A 117 -1.29 9.85 2.65
C GLY A 117 -1.17 9.30 1.22
N TRP A 118 -1.18 10.18 0.22
CA TRP A 118 -1.04 9.83 -1.19
C TRP A 118 -0.52 11.01 -2.03
N VAL A 119 0.15 10.72 -3.13
CA VAL A 119 0.61 11.67 -4.15
C VAL A 119 0.46 11.08 -5.55
N LEU A 120 0.31 11.96 -6.53
CA LEU A 120 0.28 11.63 -7.95
C LEU A 120 1.41 12.39 -8.64
N ILE A 121 2.21 11.69 -9.44
CA ILE A 121 3.27 12.26 -10.27
C ILE A 121 2.88 12.00 -11.73
N PRO A 122 2.53 13.05 -12.51
CA PRO A 122 1.96 12.88 -13.84
C PRO A 122 3.01 12.56 -14.90
N GLY A 123 2.66 11.70 -15.86
CA GLY A 123 3.41 11.50 -17.12
C GLY A 123 4.88 11.14 -16.94
N VAL A 124 5.17 10.20 -16.04
CA VAL A 124 6.54 9.74 -15.74
C VAL A 124 7.10 8.88 -16.87
N LEU A 125 6.26 8.04 -17.47
CA LEU A 125 6.65 7.16 -18.57
C LEU A 125 6.51 7.84 -19.93
N SER A 126 7.39 7.50 -20.86
CA SER A 126 7.32 7.92 -22.27
C SER A 126 6.23 7.16 -23.04
N GLU A 127 5.79 7.71 -24.17
CA GLU A 127 4.77 7.05 -25.00
C GLU A 127 5.21 5.66 -25.50
N SER A 128 6.49 5.47 -25.81
CA SER A 128 7.03 4.17 -26.23
C SER A 128 6.97 3.14 -25.10
N GLU A 129 7.36 3.52 -23.88
CA GLU A 129 7.26 2.64 -22.71
C GLU A 129 5.79 2.29 -22.43
N ILE A 130 4.91 3.29 -22.47
CA ILE A 130 3.48 3.10 -22.25
C ILE A 130 2.91 2.10 -23.28
N GLN A 131 3.22 2.27 -24.56
CA GLN A 131 2.71 1.39 -25.62
C GLN A 131 3.19 -0.05 -25.43
N GLU A 132 4.50 -0.26 -25.22
CA GLU A 132 5.09 -1.58 -24.98
C GLU A 132 4.48 -2.26 -23.74
N MET A 133 4.35 -1.52 -22.64
CA MET A 133 3.79 -2.05 -21.39
C MET A 133 2.29 -2.38 -21.53
N ARG A 134 1.51 -1.57 -22.26
CA ARG A 134 0.08 -1.86 -22.53
C ARG A 134 -0.08 -3.13 -23.36
N GLU A 135 0.71 -3.27 -24.42
CA GLU A 135 0.70 -4.46 -25.28
C GLU A 135 1.00 -5.71 -24.45
N PHE A 136 2.04 -5.66 -23.62
CA PHE A 136 2.37 -6.74 -22.70
C PHE A 136 1.23 -7.03 -21.69
N CYS A 137 0.58 -6.00 -21.12
CA CYS A 137 -0.55 -6.19 -20.21
C CYS A 137 -1.73 -6.92 -20.86
N TYR A 138 -2.07 -6.55 -22.10
CA TYR A 138 -3.13 -7.23 -22.84
C TYR A 138 -2.72 -8.67 -23.21
N GLN A 139 -1.49 -8.87 -23.66
CA GLN A 139 -0.95 -10.19 -23.95
C GLN A 139 -0.98 -11.09 -22.70
N LEU A 140 -0.57 -10.57 -21.54
CA LEU A 140 -0.61 -11.27 -20.26
C LEU A 140 -2.03 -11.69 -19.87
N LYS A 141 -3.03 -10.85 -20.16
CA LYS A 141 -4.43 -11.13 -19.84
C LYS A 141 -5.09 -12.11 -20.81
N GLN A 142 -4.83 -11.95 -22.11
CA GLN A 142 -5.57 -12.62 -23.18
C GLN A 142 -4.85 -13.87 -23.69
N GLU A 143 -3.52 -13.81 -23.78
CA GLU A 143 -2.68 -14.84 -24.39
C GLU A 143 -1.48 -15.21 -23.50
N PRO A 144 -1.65 -15.50 -22.19
CA PRO A 144 -0.53 -15.69 -21.27
C PRO A 144 0.44 -16.80 -21.70
N LYS A 145 -0.04 -17.82 -22.41
CA LYS A 145 0.80 -18.93 -22.92
C LYS A 145 1.82 -18.51 -23.99
N SER A 146 1.60 -17.36 -24.64
CA SER A 146 2.57 -16.77 -25.58
C SER A 146 3.77 -16.14 -24.88
N ILE A 147 3.66 -15.85 -23.58
CA ILE A 147 4.74 -15.32 -22.74
C ILE A 147 5.46 -16.52 -22.07
N PRO A 148 6.81 -16.50 -21.95
CA PRO A 148 7.53 -17.48 -21.14
C PRO A 148 6.98 -17.56 -19.71
N GLU A 149 6.87 -18.77 -19.16
CA GLU A 149 6.19 -19.00 -17.86
C GLU A 149 6.71 -18.11 -16.73
N HIS A 150 8.04 -17.97 -16.65
CA HIS A 150 8.73 -17.15 -15.64
C HIS A 150 8.46 -15.64 -15.79
N HIS A 151 7.82 -15.17 -16.86
CA HIS A 151 7.43 -13.76 -17.02
C HIS A 151 5.90 -13.53 -16.99
N ARG A 152 5.07 -14.55 -16.69
CA ARG A 152 3.59 -14.43 -16.73
C ARG A 152 2.99 -13.72 -15.52
N TYR A 153 3.48 -12.53 -15.18
CA TYR A 153 2.98 -11.73 -14.07
C TYR A 153 3.40 -10.25 -14.20
N SER A 154 2.90 -9.41 -13.30
CA SER A 154 2.95 -7.94 -13.39
C SER A 154 4.27 -7.29 -12.98
N ILE A 155 5.38 -8.03 -13.09
CA ILE A 155 6.75 -7.49 -13.16
C ILE A 155 7.58 -8.21 -14.23
N GLY A 156 6.96 -9.03 -15.10
CA GLY A 156 7.64 -9.71 -16.20
C GLY A 156 7.82 -8.79 -17.42
N GLY A 157 8.77 -9.14 -18.27
CA GLY A 157 9.04 -8.42 -19.52
C GLY A 157 9.28 -6.91 -19.29
N PRO A 158 8.61 -6.02 -20.05
CA PRO A 158 8.83 -4.57 -19.95
C PRO A 158 8.38 -3.98 -18.60
N LEU A 159 7.62 -4.72 -17.78
CA LEU A 159 7.14 -4.25 -16.49
C LEU A 159 8.19 -4.36 -15.38
N GLU A 160 9.30 -5.07 -15.60
CA GLU A 160 10.33 -5.29 -14.58
C GLU A 160 10.95 -3.96 -14.10
N THR A 161 11.19 -3.03 -15.03
CA THR A 161 11.82 -1.73 -14.76
C THR A 161 10.97 -0.84 -13.84
N LEU A 162 9.67 -1.11 -13.74
CA LEU A 162 8.77 -0.40 -12.82
C LEU A 162 9.07 -0.71 -11.35
N THR A 163 9.68 -1.86 -11.05
CA THR A 163 9.91 -2.33 -9.68
C THR A 163 10.89 -1.47 -8.89
N ASP A 164 11.85 -0.84 -9.58
CA ASP A 164 12.86 0.04 -9.03
C ASP A 164 13.07 1.29 -9.89
N HIS A 165 12.01 1.76 -10.57
CA HIS A 165 12.04 2.98 -11.36
C HIS A 165 12.60 4.16 -10.52
N PRO A 166 13.41 5.08 -11.09
CA PRO A 166 14.04 6.19 -10.36
C PRO A 166 13.13 7.01 -9.43
N VAL A 167 11.88 7.24 -9.84
CA VAL A 167 10.84 7.89 -9.02
C VAL A 167 10.43 7.05 -7.82
N VAL A 168 10.27 5.74 -8.00
CA VAL A 168 9.97 4.79 -6.92
C VAL A 168 11.15 4.75 -5.96
N LEU A 169 12.37 4.63 -6.49
CA LEU A 169 13.58 4.57 -5.69
C LEU A 169 13.72 5.79 -4.76
N GLY A 170 13.56 7.01 -5.31
CA GLY A 170 13.62 8.23 -4.52
C GLY A 170 12.48 8.34 -3.49
N PHE A 171 11.28 7.86 -3.82
CA PHE A 171 10.17 7.78 -2.87
C PHE A 171 10.49 6.83 -1.71
N MET A 172 10.96 5.62 -2.01
CA MET A 172 11.24 4.61 -1.01
C MET A 172 12.37 5.07 -0.08
N HIS A 173 13.40 5.75 -0.60
CA HIS A 173 14.45 6.33 0.24
C HIS A 173 13.94 7.29 1.32
N GLU A 174 12.88 8.04 1.03
CA GLU A 174 12.32 9.03 1.95
C GLU A 174 11.38 8.38 2.97
N PHE A 175 10.45 7.52 2.52
CA PHE A 175 9.32 7.08 3.34
C PHE A 175 9.36 5.61 3.78
N LEU A 176 10.20 4.76 3.19
CA LEU A 176 10.15 3.32 3.44
C LEU A 176 11.50 2.71 3.82
N ALA A 177 12.59 3.21 3.26
CA ALA A 177 13.90 2.62 3.37
C ALA A 177 14.36 2.54 4.84
N SER A 178 14.88 1.37 5.18
CA SER A 178 15.43 1.04 6.49
C SER A 178 16.96 0.98 6.41
N ALA A 179 17.63 0.86 7.57
CA ALA A 179 19.10 0.87 7.66
C ALA A 179 19.82 -0.33 7.01
N TYR A 180 19.11 -1.18 6.26
CA TYR A 180 19.61 -2.38 5.59
C TYR A 180 19.90 -2.14 4.09
N ALA A 181 20.26 -0.91 3.72
CA ALA A 181 20.60 -0.53 2.35
C ALA A 181 22.13 -0.38 2.19
N ASN A 182 22.62 -0.55 0.97
CA ASN A 182 23.95 -0.10 0.55
C ASN A 182 23.91 0.17 -0.96
N GLU A 183 25.03 0.55 -1.58
CA GLU A 183 25.06 0.86 -3.02
C GLU A 183 24.61 -0.30 -3.92
N ASN A 184 24.73 -1.55 -3.45
CA ASN A 184 24.36 -2.75 -4.19
C ASN A 184 23.01 -3.35 -3.77
N CYS A 185 22.33 -2.79 -2.76
CA CYS A 185 21.13 -3.39 -2.18
C CYS A 185 20.13 -2.35 -1.69
N TYR A 186 18.85 -2.56 -2.00
CA TYR A 186 17.77 -1.66 -1.60
C TYR A 186 17.42 -1.78 -0.10
N GLY A 187 17.11 -0.65 0.54
CA GLY A 187 16.65 -0.58 1.93
C GLY A 187 15.17 -0.94 2.15
N PHE A 188 14.50 -1.42 1.11
CA PHE A 188 13.09 -1.78 1.06
C PHE A 188 12.93 -3.05 0.23
N ARG A 189 11.73 -3.62 0.24
CA ARG A 189 11.39 -4.81 -0.55
C ARG A 189 10.17 -4.57 -1.42
N LEU A 190 10.08 -5.30 -2.54
CA LEU A 190 8.81 -5.51 -3.22
C LEU A 190 8.15 -6.75 -2.62
N GLU A 191 6.93 -6.58 -2.16
CA GLU A 191 6.20 -7.61 -1.42
C GLU A 191 5.18 -8.34 -2.29
N SER A 192 4.49 -7.60 -3.15
CA SER A 192 3.52 -8.17 -4.06
C SER A 192 3.29 -7.25 -5.25
N THR A 193 2.77 -7.83 -6.33
CA THR A 193 2.39 -7.10 -7.54
C THR A 193 1.12 -7.70 -8.11
N PHE A 194 0.29 -6.89 -8.77
CA PHE A 194 -0.78 -7.39 -9.63
C PHE A 194 -1.14 -6.40 -10.74
N LEU A 195 -1.63 -6.95 -11.85
CA LEU A 195 -2.22 -6.20 -12.97
C LEU A 195 -3.75 -6.15 -12.82
N THR A 196 -4.34 -4.99 -13.09
CA THR A 196 -5.78 -4.87 -13.35
C THR A 196 -6.03 -4.27 -14.72
N ILE A 197 -6.96 -4.87 -15.46
CA ILE A 197 -7.56 -4.30 -16.66
C ILE A 197 -9.06 -4.23 -16.39
N ARG A 198 -9.61 -3.02 -16.31
CA ARG A 198 -11.00 -2.79 -15.95
C ARG A 198 -11.71 -2.08 -17.09
N ALA A 199 -12.58 -2.83 -17.76
CA ALA A 199 -13.50 -2.29 -18.76
C ALA A 199 -14.64 -1.49 -18.10
N ASN A 200 -15.36 -0.71 -18.90
CA ASN A 200 -16.53 0.05 -18.45
C ASN A 200 -17.50 -0.85 -17.66
N GLY A 201 -17.94 -0.36 -16.51
CA GLY A 201 -18.87 -1.05 -15.63
C GLY A 201 -18.22 -1.90 -14.55
N HIS A 202 -16.91 -2.22 -14.66
CA HIS A 202 -16.21 -2.99 -13.62
C HIS A 202 -16.18 -2.22 -12.30
N ASP A 203 -16.66 -2.84 -11.22
CA ASP A 203 -16.79 -2.23 -9.89
C ASP A 203 -16.00 -2.99 -8.83
N ALA A 204 -15.37 -2.26 -7.91
CA ALA A 204 -14.56 -2.79 -6.83
C ALA A 204 -14.58 -1.88 -5.59
N PHE A 205 -15.71 -1.22 -5.33
CA PHE A 205 -15.89 -0.40 -4.14
C PHE A 205 -15.92 -1.25 -2.87
N GLN A 206 -14.77 -1.30 -2.19
CA GLN A 206 -14.54 -1.98 -0.92
C GLN A 206 -13.58 -1.11 -0.08
N PRO A 207 -14.08 -0.11 0.67
CA PRO A 207 -13.25 0.71 1.55
C PRO A 207 -12.51 -0.11 2.60
N HIS A 208 -11.20 0.11 2.71
CA HIS A 208 -10.36 -0.54 3.72
C HIS A 208 -9.12 0.29 4.04
N GLY A 209 -8.40 -0.10 5.10
CA GLY A 209 -7.26 0.65 5.63
C GLY A 209 -7.67 1.71 6.66
N GLY A 210 -6.81 2.73 6.83
CA GLY A 210 -7.03 3.83 7.76
C GLY A 210 -6.36 3.64 9.12
N ARG A 211 -6.20 4.76 9.82
CA ARG A 211 -5.72 4.86 11.21
C ARG A 211 -4.35 4.20 11.43
N GLY A 212 -3.48 4.19 10.43
CA GLY A 212 -2.19 3.50 10.50
C GLY A 212 -1.26 3.94 11.64
N MET A 213 -1.37 5.16 12.17
CA MET A 213 -0.64 5.56 13.40
C MET A 213 -1.05 4.76 14.65
N LEU A 214 -2.26 4.19 14.64
CA LEU A 214 -2.83 3.42 15.76
C LEU A 214 -2.74 1.91 15.54
N ASN A 215 -2.21 1.47 14.39
CA ASN A 215 -2.05 0.04 14.11
C ASN A 215 -0.91 -0.55 14.95
N PHE A 216 -1.14 -1.72 15.53
CA PHE A 216 -0.20 -2.37 16.43
C PHE A 216 1.07 -2.86 15.72
N PRO A 217 2.22 -2.92 16.43
CA PRO A 217 3.43 -3.56 15.95
C PRO A 217 3.15 -5.01 15.50
N GLY A 218 3.71 -5.40 14.34
CA GLY A 218 3.45 -6.70 13.69
C GLY A 218 2.50 -6.61 12.48
N ASN A 219 1.80 -5.49 12.30
CA ASN A 219 1.13 -5.14 11.04
C ASN A 219 2.09 -4.33 10.15
N SER A 220 1.92 -4.43 8.83
CA SER A 220 2.62 -3.57 7.86
C SER A 220 1.83 -2.31 7.49
N HIS A 221 0.52 -2.24 7.74
CA HIS A 221 -0.35 -1.08 7.45
C HIS A 221 -0.14 0.06 8.47
N THR A 222 1.11 0.45 8.72
CA THR A 222 1.46 1.43 9.75
C THR A 222 1.96 2.73 9.13
N TYR A 223 1.80 3.81 9.88
CA TYR A 223 2.39 5.10 9.55
C TYR A 223 2.98 5.70 10.82
N HIS A 224 4.27 6.02 10.80
CA HIS A 224 4.98 6.49 12.00
C HIS A 224 5.68 7.81 11.72
N LEU A 225 5.68 8.69 12.72
CA LEU A 225 6.34 9.99 12.66
C LEU A 225 7.53 9.98 13.62
N HIS A 226 8.69 10.42 13.16
CA HIS A 226 9.87 10.57 13.99
C HIS A 226 10.69 11.76 13.49
N TYR A 227 10.57 12.91 14.17
CA TYR A 227 11.32 14.17 13.94
C TYR A 227 11.65 14.46 12.47
N ASP A 228 10.81 15.27 11.83
CA ASP A 228 10.93 15.68 10.41
C ASP A 228 11.00 14.51 9.41
N LYS A 229 10.69 13.29 9.86
CA LYS A 229 10.56 12.11 9.01
C LYS A 229 9.25 11.40 9.29
N ALA A 230 8.71 10.81 8.24
CA ALA A 230 7.62 9.86 8.32
C ALA A 230 8.04 8.54 7.70
N HIS A 231 7.50 7.45 8.24
CA HIS A 231 7.69 6.10 7.74
C HIS A 231 6.33 5.51 7.39
N SER A 232 6.15 5.11 6.13
CA SER A 232 4.98 4.44 5.59
C SER A 232 5.30 2.96 5.43
N GLY A 233 4.83 2.11 6.35
CA GLY A 233 5.20 0.69 6.40
C GLY A 233 4.88 -0.06 5.11
N LEU A 234 3.60 -0.29 4.81
CA LEU A 234 3.14 -0.88 3.56
C LEU A 234 2.72 0.26 2.63
N THR A 235 3.35 0.32 1.46
CA THR A 235 3.17 1.42 0.51
C THR A 235 2.85 0.86 -0.87
N ARG A 236 1.82 1.41 -1.52
CA ARG A 236 1.41 1.00 -2.86
C ARG A 236 1.80 2.05 -3.89
N VAL A 237 2.40 1.57 -4.97
CA VAL A 237 2.70 2.31 -6.20
C VAL A 237 1.78 1.78 -7.29
N VAL A 238 1.08 2.67 -7.98
CA VAL A 238 0.13 2.36 -9.05
C VAL A 238 0.55 3.09 -10.30
N TRP A 239 0.91 2.33 -11.33
CA TRP A 239 1.21 2.85 -12.65
C TRP A 239 -0.06 2.87 -13.47
N GLU A 240 -0.51 4.06 -13.87
CA GLU A 240 -1.68 4.23 -14.75
C GLU A 240 -1.21 4.26 -16.19
N LEU A 241 -1.42 3.15 -16.92
CA LEU A 241 -1.00 3.06 -18.31
C LEU A 241 -1.99 3.74 -19.26
N ASN A 242 -3.21 4.02 -18.84
CA ASN A 242 -4.18 4.85 -19.58
C ASN A 242 -4.52 6.11 -18.77
N PRO A 243 -5.01 7.18 -19.42
CA PRO A 243 -5.47 8.35 -18.69
C PRO A 243 -6.60 7.98 -17.72
N VAL A 244 -6.62 8.64 -16.56
CA VAL A 244 -7.71 8.53 -15.59
C VAL A 244 -8.38 9.88 -15.49
N GLN A 245 -9.70 9.92 -15.68
CA GLN A 245 -10.51 11.11 -15.47
C GLN A 245 -11.15 11.09 -14.09
N LYS A 246 -11.30 12.29 -13.50
CA LYS A 246 -12.03 12.45 -12.25
C LYS A 246 -13.45 11.90 -12.37
N GLY A 247 -13.93 11.19 -11.36
CA GLY A 247 -15.23 10.54 -11.31
C GLY A 247 -15.34 9.28 -12.16
N CYS A 248 -14.34 8.96 -12.99
CA CYS A 248 -14.43 7.84 -13.93
C CYS A 248 -13.97 6.51 -13.32
N GLY A 249 -13.63 6.48 -12.04
CA GLY A 249 -13.40 5.25 -11.30
C GLY A 249 -11.94 4.93 -10.99
N GLY A 250 -11.05 5.91 -10.94
CA GLY A 250 -9.70 5.75 -10.37
C GLY A 250 -9.70 5.24 -8.91
N THR A 251 -8.53 5.07 -8.31
CA THR A 251 -8.47 4.77 -6.87
C THR A 251 -9.03 5.97 -6.07
N MET A 252 -9.84 5.72 -5.05
CA MET A 252 -10.38 6.76 -4.17
C MET A 252 -9.79 6.67 -2.77
N PHE A 253 -9.71 7.81 -2.09
CA PHE A 253 -9.05 7.97 -0.80
C PHE A 253 -9.91 8.76 0.18
N LEU A 254 -9.87 8.38 1.47
CA LEU A 254 -10.16 9.32 2.55
C LEU A 254 -8.84 9.98 2.95
N THR A 255 -8.54 11.10 2.32
CA THR A 255 -7.31 11.86 2.54
C THR A 255 -7.04 12.12 4.02
N GLY A 256 -5.80 11.89 4.46
CA GLY A 256 -5.37 12.12 5.85
C GLY A 256 -5.76 11.01 6.84
N SER A 257 -6.56 10.02 6.43
CA SER A 257 -7.05 8.99 7.34
C SER A 257 -5.96 8.05 7.87
N HIS A 258 -4.77 8.01 7.28
CA HIS A 258 -3.58 7.31 7.82
C HIS A 258 -3.15 7.85 9.19
N LYS A 259 -3.48 9.12 9.48
CA LYS A 259 -3.27 9.78 10.78
C LYS A 259 -4.55 9.98 11.57
N GLY A 260 -5.67 9.42 11.13
CA GLY A 260 -6.98 9.61 11.74
C GLY A 260 -7.08 8.99 13.13
N ALA A 261 -7.43 9.81 14.14
CA ALA A 261 -7.72 9.30 15.49
C ALA A 261 -9.07 8.54 15.53
N PHE A 262 -10.04 9.00 14.75
CA PHE A 262 -11.40 8.47 14.67
C PHE A 262 -11.56 7.48 13.51
N PRO A 263 -12.50 6.52 13.60
CA PRO A 263 -12.88 5.70 12.45
C PRO A 263 -13.51 6.56 11.33
N ALA A 264 -13.49 6.04 10.11
CA ALA A 264 -14.24 6.63 9.00
C ALA A 264 -15.74 6.72 9.38
N PRO A 265 -16.40 7.87 9.13
CA PRO A 265 -17.81 8.03 9.48
C PRO A 265 -18.69 7.14 8.60
N LYS A 266 -19.85 6.71 9.10
CA LYS A 266 -20.80 5.85 8.35
C LYS A 266 -21.16 6.38 6.96
N SER A 267 -21.14 7.70 6.76
CA SER A 267 -21.39 8.31 5.45
C SER A 267 -20.44 7.84 4.35
N THR A 268 -19.23 7.37 4.67
CA THR A 268 -18.27 6.87 3.67
C THR A 268 -18.59 5.46 3.17
N GLU A 269 -19.60 4.77 3.74
CA GLU A 269 -20.20 3.58 3.13
C GLU A 269 -20.86 3.91 1.78
N ASP A 270 -21.32 5.16 1.60
CA ASP A 270 -21.74 5.68 0.31
C ASP A 270 -20.52 6.12 -0.51
N ARG A 271 -20.36 5.54 -1.70
CA ARG A 271 -19.31 5.90 -2.66
C ARG A 271 -19.39 7.34 -3.14
N ASN A 272 -20.57 7.97 -3.04
CA ASN A 272 -20.77 9.36 -3.45
C ASN A 272 -20.56 10.35 -2.29
N SER A 273 -20.10 9.88 -1.12
CA SER A 273 -19.75 10.75 -0.02
C SER A 273 -18.72 11.81 -0.47
N PRO A 274 -18.92 13.10 -0.14
CA PRO A 274 -17.98 14.15 -0.52
C PRO A 274 -16.62 14.05 0.19
N LEU A 275 -16.48 13.11 1.13
CA LEU A 275 -15.22 12.81 1.81
C LEU A 275 -14.27 11.96 0.95
N TRP A 276 -14.79 11.29 -0.10
CA TRP A 276 -13.96 10.57 -1.04
C TRP A 276 -13.28 11.54 -2.00
N GLU A 277 -11.96 11.46 -2.06
CA GLU A 277 -11.15 12.14 -3.07
C GLU A 277 -10.63 11.15 -4.10
N ASP A 278 -10.59 11.59 -5.34
CA ASP A 278 -10.02 10.89 -6.49
C ASP A 278 -9.10 11.84 -7.28
N TYR A 279 -8.62 11.40 -8.44
CA TYR A 279 -7.61 12.13 -9.21
C TYR A 279 -7.88 12.09 -10.72
N THR A 280 -7.18 12.96 -11.42
CA THR A 280 -7.05 12.95 -12.88
C THR A 280 -5.58 12.88 -13.24
N CYS A 281 -5.23 12.06 -14.21
CA CYS A 281 -3.85 11.94 -14.68
C CYS A 281 -3.77 11.55 -16.16
N PRO A 282 -2.70 11.95 -16.88
CA PRO A 282 -2.39 11.39 -18.19
C PRO A 282 -1.88 9.94 -18.06
N ALA A 283 -1.82 9.22 -19.18
CA ALA A 283 -1.12 7.94 -19.23
C ALA A 283 0.36 8.08 -18.80
N GLY A 284 0.91 6.99 -18.25
CA GLY A 284 2.28 6.96 -17.75
C GLY A 284 2.47 7.65 -16.40
N SER A 285 1.39 8.04 -15.73
CA SER A 285 1.46 8.63 -14.39
C SER A 285 1.63 7.57 -13.31
N VAL A 286 2.23 7.96 -12.18
CA VAL A 286 2.38 7.10 -11.00
C VAL A 286 1.68 7.70 -9.80
N LEU A 287 0.80 6.92 -9.19
CA LEU A 287 0.11 7.23 -7.94
C LEU A 287 0.79 6.42 -6.83
N ILE A 288 1.19 7.09 -5.75
CA ILE A 288 1.82 6.45 -4.59
C ILE A 288 0.98 6.76 -3.36
N PHE A 289 0.61 5.74 -2.59
CA PHE A 289 -0.15 5.92 -1.36
C PHE A 289 0.29 4.95 -0.26
N THR A 290 0.14 5.38 0.99
CA THR A 290 0.35 4.49 2.14
C THR A 290 -0.85 3.57 2.30
N GLU A 291 -0.66 2.26 2.47
CA GLU A 291 -1.77 1.34 2.75
C GLU A 291 -2.37 1.57 4.15
N ALA A 292 -1.72 2.41 4.97
CA ALA A 292 -2.29 2.95 6.19
C ALA A 292 -3.47 3.92 5.95
N ILE A 293 -3.65 4.43 4.73
CA ILE A 293 -4.78 5.30 4.38
C ILE A 293 -6.02 4.46 4.10
N THR A 294 -7.20 5.00 4.39
CA THR A 294 -8.45 4.42 3.90
C THR A 294 -8.54 4.68 2.40
N HIS A 295 -8.64 3.61 1.62
CA HIS A 295 -8.70 3.69 0.17
C HIS A 295 -9.63 2.63 -0.40
N THR A 296 -9.96 2.77 -1.68
CA THR A 296 -10.83 1.82 -2.37
C THR A 296 -10.71 1.89 -3.88
N GLY A 297 -11.08 0.80 -4.56
CA GLY A 297 -11.39 0.85 -5.97
C GLY A 297 -12.74 1.54 -6.21
N ALA A 298 -12.96 2.06 -7.41
CA ALA A 298 -14.25 2.62 -7.80
C ALA A 298 -14.76 2.00 -9.09
N LYS A 299 -16.07 2.15 -9.36
CA LYS A 299 -16.65 1.71 -10.62
C LYS A 299 -16.01 2.47 -11.78
N TRP A 300 -15.39 1.73 -12.70
CA TRP A 300 -14.87 2.30 -13.93
C TRP A 300 -16.03 2.68 -14.86
N THR A 301 -16.05 3.91 -15.36
CA THR A 301 -17.15 4.43 -16.19
C THR A 301 -16.70 5.09 -17.49
N ASP A 302 -15.39 5.09 -17.78
CA ASP A 302 -14.90 5.55 -19.08
C ASP A 302 -15.33 4.54 -20.16
N GLU A 303 -16.00 5.05 -21.20
CA GLU A 303 -16.51 4.24 -22.32
C GLU A 303 -15.48 4.10 -23.45
N THR A 304 -14.41 4.89 -23.42
CA THR A 304 -13.43 5.01 -24.50
C THR A 304 -12.19 4.16 -24.27
N VAL A 305 -11.78 3.99 -23.01
CA VAL A 305 -10.58 3.24 -22.64
C VAL A 305 -10.80 2.38 -21.39
N ASP A 306 -10.18 1.20 -21.36
CA ASP A 306 -10.05 0.41 -20.14
C ASP A 306 -9.08 1.11 -19.16
N ARG A 307 -9.31 0.98 -17.85
CA ARG A 307 -8.25 1.29 -16.88
C ARG A 307 -7.26 0.13 -16.84
N ILE A 308 -6.04 0.40 -17.29
CA ILE A 308 -4.91 -0.52 -17.22
C ILE A 308 -3.98 0.00 -16.13
N ALA A 309 -3.89 -0.72 -15.01
CA ALA A 309 -3.10 -0.32 -13.86
C ALA A 309 -2.28 -1.47 -13.31
N ILE A 310 -1.00 -1.19 -13.02
CA ILE A 310 -0.08 -2.12 -12.36
C ILE A 310 0.11 -1.64 -10.92
N PHE A 311 -0.15 -2.51 -9.96
CA PHE A 311 0.01 -2.23 -8.54
C PHE A 311 1.24 -2.95 -8.02
N ASN A 312 2.21 -2.19 -7.53
CA ASN A 312 3.38 -2.71 -6.84
C ASN A 312 3.29 -2.33 -5.36
N CYS A 313 3.41 -3.31 -4.48
CA CYS A 313 3.30 -3.12 -3.03
C CYS A 313 4.66 -3.32 -2.39
N TYR A 314 5.12 -2.32 -1.66
CA TYR A 314 6.43 -2.28 -1.05
C TYR A 314 6.33 -2.29 0.47
N ASN A 315 7.36 -2.84 1.11
CA ASN A 315 7.44 -2.93 2.56
C ASN A 315 8.90 -2.75 3.04
N THR A 316 9.08 -2.58 4.34
CA THR A 316 10.36 -2.68 5.00
C THR A 316 10.92 -4.11 4.84
N VAL A 317 12.24 -4.23 4.67
CA VAL A 317 12.95 -5.48 4.39
C VAL A 317 12.58 -6.62 5.34
N GLY A 318 12.48 -6.32 6.64
CA GLY A 318 12.19 -7.29 7.70
C GLY A 318 10.71 -7.65 7.86
N ASN A 319 9.81 -7.14 7.02
CA ASN A 319 8.37 -7.38 7.11
C ASN A 319 7.82 -7.94 5.80
N LYS A 320 6.73 -8.72 5.89
CA LYS A 320 5.96 -9.21 4.76
C LYS A 320 4.52 -9.46 5.15
N TRP A 321 3.57 -8.87 4.43
CA TRP A 321 2.14 -9.10 4.61
C TRP A 321 1.57 -10.18 3.68
N HIS A 322 1.97 -10.20 2.41
CA HIS A 322 1.57 -11.21 1.42
C HIS A 322 2.61 -12.35 1.31
N GLN A 323 2.20 -13.56 0.92
CA GLN A 323 3.13 -14.68 0.70
C GLN A 323 3.69 -14.74 -0.73
N TRP A 324 3.41 -13.74 -1.57
CA TRP A 324 3.82 -13.72 -2.98
C TRP A 324 5.35 -13.63 -3.14
N GLU A 325 5.91 -14.37 -4.08
CA GLU A 325 7.32 -14.28 -4.51
C GLU A 325 7.36 -14.32 -6.05
N PRO A 326 8.38 -13.72 -6.68
CA PRO A 326 8.59 -13.86 -8.11
C PRO A 326 8.93 -15.30 -8.48
N HIS A 327 8.79 -15.65 -9.77
CA HIS A 327 9.22 -16.95 -10.25
C HIS A 327 10.75 -17.07 -10.07
N PRO A 328 11.29 -18.19 -9.55
CA PRO A 328 12.72 -18.33 -9.24
C PRO A 328 13.63 -18.05 -10.44
N GLN A 329 13.29 -18.58 -11.62
CA GLN A 329 14.07 -18.33 -12.83
C GLN A 329 14.14 -16.84 -13.20
N HIS A 330 13.04 -16.10 -13.10
CA HIS A 330 13.03 -14.67 -13.42
C HIS A 330 13.80 -13.87 -12.38
N LEU A 331 13.73 -14.27 -11.10
CA LEU A 331 14.58 -13.69 -10.06
C LEU A 331 16.07 -13.87 -10.38
N GLU A 332 16.48 -15.04 -10.86
CA GLU A 332 17.88 -15.30 -11.27
C GLU A 332 18.32 -14.47 -12.49
N GLU A 333 17.39 -14.15 -13.39
CA GLU A 333 17.64 -13.34 -14.60
C GLU A 333 17.78 -11.83 -14.29
N MET A 334 17.18 -11.35 -13.20
CA MET A 334 17.27 -9.95 -12.79
C MET A 334 18.71 -9.53 -12.46
N PRO A 335 19.11 -8.26 -12.68
CA PRO A 335 20.36 -7.76 -12.16
C PRO A 335 20.40 -7.89 -10.62
N PHE A 336 21.57 -8.22 -10.06
CA PHE A 336 21.74 -8.50 -8.63
C PHE A 336 21.05 -7.48 -7.71
N LYS A 337 21.20 -6.18 -7.98
CA LYS A 337 20.57 -5.12 -7.17
C LYS A 337 19.05 -5.26 -7.14
N ARG A 338 18.40 -5.60 -8.26
CA ARG A 338 16.95 -5.82 -8.34
C ARG A 338 16.51 -7.10 -7.62
N GLN A 339 17.33 -8.15 -7.63
CA GLN A 339 17.08 -9.35 -6.82
C GLN A 339 16.92 -9.04 -5.33
N THR A 340 17.63 -8.01 -4.83
CA THR A 340 17.55 -7.60 -3.42
C THR A 340 16.16 -7.10 -2.99
N LEU A 341 15.27 -6.76 -3.93
CA LEU A 341 13.85 -6.47 -3.64
C LEU A 341 13.10 -7.69 -3.07
N PHE A 342 13.61 -8.90 -3.28
CA PHE A 342 12.95 -10.17 -2.97
C PHE A 342 13.72 -11.03 -1.97
N ARG A 343 14.72 -10.45 -1.30
CA ARG A 343 15.53 -11.15 -0.30
C ARG A 343 14.69 -11.61 0.92
N PRO A 344 15.18 -12.61 1.68
CA PRO A 344 14.47 -13.14 2.84
C PRO A 344 14.11 -12.11 3.91
N VAL A 345 13.09 -12.43 4.70
CA VAL A 345 12.41 -11.50 5.64
C VAL A 345 13.01 -11.62 7.04
N HIS A 346 14.22 -11.12 7.20
CA HIS A 346 14.89 -11.01 8.50
C HIS A 346 15.76 -9.77 8.57
N CYS A 347 16.09 -9.31 9.78
CA CYS A 347 16.88 -8.08 9.97
C CYS A 347 18.37 -8.35 10.19
N GLN A 348 18.71 -9.45 10.86
CA GLN A 348 20.09 -9.76 11.17
C GLN A 348 20.87 -10.12 9.90
N ASP A 349 22.00 -9.45 9.68
CA ASP A 349 22.94 -9.66 8.58
C ASP A 349 22.31 -9.66 7.18
N ASN A 350 21.16 -8.98 7.04
CA ASN A 350 20.43 -8.86 5.78
C ASN A 350 20.88 -7.61 5.03
N ALA A 351 22.09 -7.63 4.48
CA ALA A 351 22.63 -6.61 3.59
C ALA A 351 23.56 -7.28 2.57
N PRO A 352 23.01 -7.99 1.58
CA PRO A 352 23.80 -8.76 0.63
C PRO A 352 24.76 -7.86 -0.15
N THR A 353 25.95 -8.40 -0.43
CA THR A 353 26.98 -7.79 -1.27
C THR A 353 27.21 -8.67 -2.49
N LEU A 354 27.72 -8.07 -3.58
CA LEU A 354 28.03 -8.81 -4.80
C LEU A 354 29.00 -9.98 -4.55
N ASP A 355 29.90 -9.85 -3.58
CA ASP A 355 30.88 -10.90 -3.23
C ASP A 355 30.27 -12.05 -2.38
N ALA A 356 29.01 -11.93 -1.95
CA ALA A 356 28.35 -12.88 -1.03
C ALA A 356 27.41 -13.88 -1.73
N VAL A 357 27.32 -13.82 -3.07
CA VAL A 357 26.56 -14.73 -3.95
C VAL A 357 27.51 -15.28 -4.98
#